data_AF-A0A1Y4MSV4-F1
#
_entry.id   AF-A0A1Y4MSV4-F1
#
_cell.length_a   1.000
_cell.length_b   1.000
_cell.length_c   1.000
_cell.angle_alpha   90.00
_cell.angle_beta   90.00
_cell.angle_gamma   90.00
#
_symmetry.space_group_name_H-M   'P 1'
#
loop_
_entity.id
_entity.type
_entity.pdbx_description
1 polymer ?
#
loop_
_entity_poly.entity_id
_entity_poly.type
_entity_poly.pdbx_seq_one_letter_code
_entity_poly.pdbx_strand_id
1 'polypeptide(L)'
;MKLVDLIISNQCNHLYWRYLKIVDNPKLSHLITSKQICKEIVSYYNQDYHHVLNVLSKTEINFLKHYPTNHNYQDLPIINSLINKCLLIKDINNKNYITIPDDLKEIVFKAINLADISKIKRIDQINELLIGILAIRGVINVDDLIAFYLKYDSSISHDTLKKHIDTNRYLIWHYFIYQGDDGLLLAYEPYQVYIDKIVNNQKIVSEVDFTYNKHQIQLIARYGLDIEHNCINCLYREIESINSYLLKEMIRNLIIQTCQTCEDENKLIKTIKQLQQDTNENLNYLITLIPKALPYIHSAGLYGLSPNEYYHLIHQASSFTKEESTTFYQLYLNLLEYTNQQFNITTISFHELDEVDPIDFSYVRTLLFNNPEIIDRYLNEDPDHLNNEAKKIIENFKEGFIDEFLILKNNDDYSIVSNNSDVYAIYGLVSHLKEIYPDKVLPKVCNLAILPYLNKIVFDGILEDHPNLRPTNQIKEYQDKDIIFTLNKTIIN
;
A
#
# COMPACT_ATOMS: atom_id res chain seq x y z
N MET A 1 -12.18 -12.08 -39.58
CA MET A 1 -12.28 -13.23 -38.65
C MET A 1 -13.55 -13.05 -37.81
N LYS A 2 -14.34 -14.10 -37.57
CA LYS A 2 -15.61 -14.00 -36.81
C LYS A 2 -15.38 -14.25 -35.33
N LEU A 3 -16.30 -13.82 -34.45
CA LEU A 3 -16.12 -14.03 -33.01
C LEU A 3 -16.04 -15.53 -32.63
N VAL A 4 -16.73 -16.41 -33.37
CA VAL A 4 -16.69 -17.86 -33.14
C VAL A 4 -15.27 -18.45 -33.28
N ASP A 5 -14.38 -17.78 -34.01
CA ASP A 5 -13.00 -18.22 -34.20
C ASP A 5 -12.19 -18.07 -32.89
N LEU A 6 -12.67 -17.28 -31.92
CA LEU A 6 -12.06 -17.17 -30.60
C LEU A 6 -11.94 -18.51 -29.87
N ILE A 7 -12.80 -19.48 -30.16
CA ILE A 7 -12.83 -20.82 -29.53
C ILE A 7 -11.54 -21.61 -29.77
N ILE A 8 -10.91 -21.43 -30.92
CA ILE A 8 -9.66 -22.09 -31.29
C ILE A 8 -8.42 -21.25 -30.91
N SER A 9 -8.62 -20.14 -30.20
CA SER A 9 -7.55 -19.25 -29.74
C SER A 9 -7.29 -19.39 -28.24
N ASN A 10 -6.10 -19.01 -27.79
CA ASN A 10 -5.78 -18.91 -26.35
C ASN A 10 -6.66 -17.88 -25.60
N GLN A 11 -7.44 -17.06 -26.31
CA GLN A 11 -8.39 -16.11 -25.73
C GLN A 11 -9.73 -16.74 -25.31
N CYS A 12 -9.94 -18.04 -25.60
CA CYS A 12 -11.13 -18.78 -25.15
C CYS A 12 -11.18 -18.97 -23.63
N ASN A 13 -10.03 -18.88 -22.97
CA ASN A 13 -9.96 -18.86 -21.52
C ASN A 13 -10.82 -17.68 -21.01
N HIS A 14 -11.74 -17.96 -20.09
CA HIS A 14 -12.68 -16.99 -19.52
C HIS A 14 -13.82 -16.50 -20.45
N LEU A 15 -14.07 -17.15 -21.60
CA LEU A 15 -15.19 -16.78 -22.48
C LEU A 15 -16.55 -16.77 -21.76
N TYR A 16 -16.78 -17.72 -20.84
CA TYR A 16 -18.01 -17.74 -20.04
C TYR A 16 -18.12 -16.53 -19.10
N TRP A 17 -17.03 -16.07 -18.49
CA TRP A 17 -17.03 -14.87 -17.65
C TRP A 17 -17.34 -13.61 -18.45
N ARG A 18 -16.82 -13.50 -19.67
CA ARG A 18 -17.17 -12.39 -20.58
C ARG A 18 -18.66 -12.40 -20.91
N TYR A 19 -19.20 -13.58 -21.20
CA TYR A 19 -20.62 -13.78 -21.45
C TYR A 19 -21.52 -13.34 -20.30
N LEU A 20 -21.14 -13.68 -19.05
CA LEU A 20 -21.86 -13.24 -17.84
C LEU A 20 -21.92 -11.71 -17.71
N LYS A 21 -20.87 -10.99 -18.11
CA LYS A 21 -20.81 -9.51 -18.03
C LYS A 21 -21.50 -8.81 -19.22
N ILE A 22 -21.62 -9.48 -20.36
CA ILE A 22 -22.14 -8.88 -21.61
C ILE A 22 -23.65 -9.06 -21.75
N VAL A 23 -24.18 -10.28 -21.57
CA VAL A 23 -25.57 -10.61 -21.89
C VAL A 23 -26.46 -10.49 -20.65
N ASP A 24 -27.68 -9.95 -20.79
CA ASP A 24 -28.59 -9.68 -19.66
C ASP A 24 -29.01 -10.94 -18.89
N ASN A 25 -29.23 -12.05 -19.59
CA ASN A 25 -29.76 -13.30 -19.03
C ASN A 25 -28.89 -14.49 -19.44
N PRO A 26 -27.67 -14.62 -18.90
CA PRO A 26 -26.75 -15.66 -19.31
C PRO A 26 -27.20 -17.03 -18.81
N LYS A 27 -27.07 -18.06 -19.67
CA LYS A 27 -27.32 -19.45 -19.30
C LYS A 27 -26.23 -19.99 -18.37
N LEU A 28 -26.58 -20.97 -17.55
CA LEU A 28 -25.63 -21.70 -16.71
C LEU A 28 -24.57 -22.41 -17.56
N SER A 29 -23.34 -22.50 -17.05
CA SER A 29 -22.17 -23.02 -17.79
C SER A 29 -22.36 -24.43 -18.36
N HIS A 30 -23.07 -25.31 -17.64
CA HIS A 30 -23.36 -26.68 -18.10
C HIS A 30 -24.48 -26.77 -19.15
N LEU A 31 -25.17 -25.67 -19.44
CA LEU A 31 -26.29 -25.60 -20.39
C LEU A 31 -25.92 -24.90 -21.72
N ILE A 32 -24.68 -24.42 -21.86
CA ILE A 32 -24.27 -23.63 -23.02
C ILE A 32 -22.85 -24.00 -23.47
N THR A 33 -22.68 -24.19 -24.77
CA THR A 33 -21.38 -24.43 -25.39
C THR A 33 -20.67 -23.11 -25.73
N SER A 34 -19.33 -23.11 -25.82
CA SER A 34 -18.56 -21.93 -26.27
C SER A 34 -19.05 -21.35 -27.60
N LYS A 35 -19.48 -22.21 -28.54
CA LYS A 35 -20.06 -21.79 -29.82
C LYS A 35 -21.40 -21.07 -29.65
N GLN A 36 -22.26 -21.53 -28.74
CA GLN A 36 -23.50 -20.85 -28.42
C GLN A 36 -23.23 -19.52 -27.69
N ILE A 37 -22.27 -19.48 -26.78
CA ILE A 37 -21.83 -18.25 -26.10
C ILE A 37 -21.45 -17.17 -27.13
N CYS A 38 -20.54 -17.47 -28.07
CA CYS A 38 -20.15 -16.50 -29.11
C CYS A 38 -21.35 -16.00 -29.91
N LYS A 39 -22.29 -16.89 -30.27
CA LYS A 39 -23.50 -16.51 -31.02
C LYS A 39 -24.41 -15.59 -30.20
N GLU A 40 -24.58 -15.85 -28.91
CA GLU A 40 -25.42 -15.03 -28.04
C GLU A 40 -24.79 -13.65 -27.80
N ILE A 41 -23.46 -13.56 -27.63
CA ILE A 41 -22.75 -12.28 -27.56
C ILE A 41 -22.95 -11.47 -28.87
N VAL A 42 -22.75 -12.12 -30.03
CA VAL A 42 -22.94 -11.47 -31.33
C VAL A 42 -24.38 -11.00 -31.51
N SER A 43 -25.36 -11.84 -31.15
CA SER A 43 -26.78 -11.51 -31.21
C SER A 43 -27.10 -10.32 -30.31
N TYR A 44 -26.58 -10.31 -29.08
CA TYR A 44 -26.83 -9.24 -28.12
C TYR A 44 -26.31 -7.90 -28.64
N TYR A 45 -25.04 -7.82 -29.07
CA TYR A 45 -24.52 -6.56 -29.59
C TYR A 45 -25.23 -6.10 -30.86
N ASN A 46 -25.58 -7.00 -31.78
CA ASN A 46 -26.25 -6.63 -33.03
C ASN A 46 -27.72 -6.19 -32.87
N GLN A 47 -28.35 -6.42 -31.72
CA GLN A 47 -29.72 -5.95 -31.45
C GLN A 47 -29.81 -4.42 -31.36
N ASP A 48 -28.85 -3.78 -30.70
CA ASP A 48 -28.82 -2.33 -30.51
C ASP A 48 -27.38 -1.83 -30.39
N TYR A 49 -27.05 -0.78 -31.13
CA TYR A 49 -25.72 -0.15 -31.06
C TYR A 49 -25.44 0.44 -29.66
N HIS A 50 -26.48 0.75 -28.88
CA HIS A 50 -26.34 1.14 -27.49
C HIS A 50 -25.71 0.04 -26.62
N HIS A 51 -25.91 -1.24 -26.94
CA HIS A 51 -25.25 -2.34 -26.22
C HIS A 51 -23.73 -2.28 -26.37
N VAL A 52 -23.23 -1.89 -27.53
CA VAL A 52 -21.80 -1.65 -27.75
C VAL A 52 -21.35 -0.37 -27.04
N LEU A 53 -22.11 0.72 -27.14
CA LEU A 53 -21.72 1.99 -26.50
C LEU A 53 -21.66 1.89 -24.97
N ASN A 54 -22.58 1.17 -24.34
CA ASN A 54 -22.69 1.12 -22.88
C ASN A 54 -21.52 0.39 -22.21
N VAL A 55 -20.77 -0.44 -22.95
CA VAL A 55 -19.56 -1.13 -22.44
C VAL A 55 -18.28 -0.36 -22.73
N LEU A 56 -18.31 0.78 -23.42
CA LEU A 56 -17.13 1.52 -23.85
C LEU A 56 -16.92 2.80 -23.04
N SER A 57 -15.67 3.08 -22.70
CA SER A 57 -15.22 4.42 -22.28
C SER A 57 -14.97 5.33 -23.49
N LYS A 58 -14.85 6.63 -23.23
CA LYS A 58 -14.41 7.59 -24.25
C LYS A 58 -13.05 7.22 -24.87
N THR A 59 -12.11 6.76 -24.05
CA THR A 59 -10.76 6.38 -24.51
C THR A 59 -10.82 5.21 -25.49
N GLU A 60 -11.63 4.19 -25.18
CA GLU A 60 -11.84 3.03 -26.05
C GLU A 60 -12.56 3.40 -27.35
N ILE A 61 -13.53 4.31 -27.31
CA ILE A 61 -14.19 4.82 -28.53
C ILE A 61 -13.19 5.56 -29.41
N ASN A 62 -12.37 6.43 -28.82
CA ASN A 62 -11.33 7.12 -29.56
C ASN A 62 -10.33 6.15 -30.17
N PHE A 63 -9.93 5.10 -29.45
CA PHE A 63 -9.08 4.04 -29.98
C PHE A 63 -9.73 3.36 -31.19
N LEU A 64 -10.99 2.91 -31.07
CA LEU A 64 -11.73 2.24 -32.15
C LEU A 64 -11.96 3.14 -33.38
N LYS A 65 -12.09 4.47 -33.21
CA LYS A 65 -12.23 5.43 -34.33
C LYS A 65 -10.97 5.54 -35.19
N HIS A 66 -9.79 5.31 -34.62
CA HIS A 66 -8.49 5.39 -35.33
C HIS A 66 -7.94 4.01 -35.70
N TYR A 67 -8.76 2.97 -35.56
CA TYR A 67 -8.42 1.59 -35.87
C TYR A 67 -8.76 1.27 -37.34
N PRO A 68 -7.92 0.56 -38.13
CA PRO A 68 -6.71 -0.21 -37.78
C PRO A 68 -5.39 0.54 -37.98
N THR A 69 -5.44 1.86 -38.24
CA THR A 69 -4.28 2.63 -38.75
C THR A 69 -3.10 2.80 -37.78
N ASN A 70 -3.25 2.45 -36.50
CA ASN A 70 -2.18 2.49 -35.50
C ASN A 70 -1.89 1.08 -34.96
N HIS A 71 -0.78 0.46 -35.39
CA HIS A 71 -0.26 -0.81 -34.88
C HIS A 71 0.61 -0.66 -33.62
N ASN A 72 0.35 0.37 -32.80
CA ASN A 72 1.24 0.67 -31.69
C ASN A 72 0.85 -0.17 -30.45
N TYR A 73 1.74 -1.07 -30.04
CA TYR A 73 1.56 -1.93 -28.85
C TYR A 73 1.49 -1.15 -27.52
N GLN A 74 1.66 0.17 -27.55
CA GLN A 74 1.53 1.05 -26.38
C GLN A 74 0.11 1.08 -25.79
N ASP A 75 -0.92 0.72 -26.58
CA ASP A 75 -2.33 0.71 -26.15
C ASP A 75 -2.80 -0.63 -25.57
N LEU A 76 -1.89 -1.52 -25.14
CA LEU A 76 -2.27 -2.88 -24.74
C LEU A 76 -3.34 -2.97 -23.63
N PRO A 77 -3.39 -2.07 -22.62
CA PRO A 77 -4.50 -2.07 -21.65
C PRO A 77 -5.88 -1.85 -22.31
N ILE A 78 -5.97 -0.89 -23.24
CA ILE A 78 -7.19 -0.59 -24.00
C ILE A 78 -7.55 -1.80 -24.87
N ILE A 79 -6.57 -2.37 -25.55
CA ILE A 79 -6.73 -3.57 -26.39
C ILE A 79 -7.25 -4.75 -25.56
N ASN A 80 -6.65 -5.02 -24.40
CA ASN A 80 -7.05 -6.12 -23.51
C ASN A 80 -8.47 -5.92 -22.98
N SER A 81 -8.83 -4.68 -22.62
CA SER A 81 -10.19 -4.33 -22.24
C SER A 81 -11.19 -4.61 -23.36
N LEU A 82 -10.89 -4.19 -24.59
CA LEU A 82 -11.74 -4.44 -25.76
C LEU A 82 -11.84 -5.93 -26.14
N ILE A 83 -10.76 -6.70 -25.95
CA ILE A 83 -10.76 -8.16 -26.10
C ILE A 83 -11.68 -8.81 -25.06
N ASN A 84 -11.61 -8.36 -23.80
CA ASN A 84 -12.47 -8.85 -22.73
C ASN A 84 -13.96 -8.55 -23.02
N LYS A 85 -14.24 -7.42 -23.66
CA LYS A 85 -15.58 -7.04 -24.13
C LYS A 85 -16.01 -7.73 -25.42
N CYS A 86 -15.17 -8.61 -25.99
CA CYS A 86 -15.39 -9.31 -27.27
C CYS A 86 -15.54 -8.36 -28.48
N LEU A 87 -15.02 -7.13 -28.39
CA LEU A 87 -15.06 -6.14 -29.46
C LEU A 87 -13.78 -6.15 -30.31
N LEU A 88 -12.73 -6.82 -29.83
CA LEU A 88 -11.52 -7.14 -30.59
C LEU A 88 -11.15 -8.63 -30.40
N ILE A 89 -10.51 -9.21 -31.41
CA ILE A 89 -9.97 -10.58 -31.41
C ILE A 89 -8.56 -10.60 -31.99
N LYS A 90 -7.69 -11.48 -31.47
CA LYS A 90 -6.35 -11.72 -32.03
C LYS A 90 -6.44 -12.70 -33.19
N ASP A 91 -5.88 -12.36 -34.33
CA ASP A 91 -5.80 -13.25 -35.49
C ASP A 91 -4.93 -14.47 -35.17
N ILE A 92 -5.49 -15.66 -35.40
CA ILE A 92 -4.86 -16.94 -35.10
C ILE A 92 -3.72 -17.24 -36.09
N ASN A 93 -3.84 -16.75 -37.32
CA ASN A 93 -2.86 -16.95 -38.39
C ASN A 93 -1.77 -15.88 -38.38
N ASN A 94 -2.05 -14.71 -37.79
CA ASN A 94 -1.08 -13.64 -37.60
C ASN A 94 -1.19 -13.06 -36.18
N LYS A 95 -0.42 -13.60 -35.23
CA LYS A 95 -0.48 -13.24 -33.80
C LYS A 95 -0.32 -11.74 -33.51
N ASN A 96 0.23 -10.98 -34.45
CA ASN A 96 0.45 -9.53 -34.35
C ASN A 96 -0.72 -8.70 -34.89
N TYR A 97 -1.75 -9.34 -35.47
CA TYR A 97 -2.91 -8.68 -36.04
C TYR A 97 -4.09 -8.82 -35.09
N ILE A 98 -4.59 -7.70 -34.59
CA ILE A 98 -5.84 -7.62 -33.85
C ILE A 98 -6.90 -7.19 -34.86
N THR A 99 -8.18 -7.50 -34.65
CA THR A 99 -9.24 -6.95 -35.49
C THR A 99 -10.58 -6.93 -34.78
N ILE A 100 -11.51 -6.12 -35.28
CA ILE A 100 -12.92 -6.18 -34.87
C ILE A 100 -13.53 -7.43 -35.52
N PRO A 101 -14.27 -8.28 -34.79
CA PRO A 101 -14.95 -9.43 -35.37
C PRO A 101 -15.84 -9.04 -36.55
N ASP A 102 -15.76 -9.78 -37.67
CA ASP A 102 -16.48 -9.43 -38.91
C ASP A 102 -18.00 -9.34 -38.70
N ASP A 103 -18.53 -10.17 -37.80
CA ASP A 103 -19.93 -10.26 -37.41
C ASP A 103 -20.38 -9.17 -36.42
N LEU A 104 -19.45 -8.34 -35.94
CA LEU A 104 -19.72 -7.16 -35.09
C LEU A 104 -19.28 -5.84 -35.74
N LYS A 105 -18.57 -5.91 -36.87
CA LYS A 105 -17.91 -4.75 -37.48
C LYS A 105 -18.87 -3.61 -37.81
N GLU A 106 -20.01 -3.93 -38.42
CA GLU A 106 -21.03 -2.93 -38.77
C GLU A 106 -21.60 -2.23 -37.54
N ILE A 107 -22.01 -2.99 -36.52
CA ILE A 107 -22.63 -2.43 -35.32
C ILE A 107 -21.64 -1.63 -34.47
N VAL A 108 -20.38 -2.05 -34.42
CA VAL A 108 -19.31 -1.31 -33.73
C VAL A 108 -19.05 0.03 -34.42
N PHE A 109 -18.95 0.04 -35.75
CA PHE A 109 -18.77 1.31 -36.49
C PHE A 109 -19.97 2.24 -36.35
N LYS A 110 -21.20 1.69 -36.41
CA LYS A 110 -22.41 2.45 -36.14
C LYS A 110 -22.38 3.07 -34.75
N ALA A 111 -21.99 2.29 -33.74
CA ALA A 111 -21.90 2.75 -32.35
C ALA A 111 -20.93 3.92 -32.20
N ILE A 112 -19.67 3.76 -32.61
CA ILE A 112 -18.66 4.81 -32.41
C ILE A 112 -18.95 6.09 -33.22
N ASN A 113 -19.62 5.98 -34.37
CA ASN A 113 -20.00 7.13 -35.20
C ASN A 113 -21.19 7.92 -34.63
N LEU A 114 -22.14 7.24 -33.99
CA LEU A 114 -23.31 7.86 -33.36
C LEU A 114 -23.10 8.24 -31.89
N ALA A 115 -21.90 8.01 -31.34
CA ALA A 115 -21.57 8.26 -29.96
C ALA A 115 -21.68 9.74 -29.57
N ASP A 116 -22.51 10.06 -28.58
CA ASP A 116 -22.49 11.35 -27.88
C ASP A 116 -21.31 11.39 -26.89
N ILE A 117 -20.18 11.93 -27.37
CA ILE A 117 -18.93 12.00 -26.60
C ILE A 117 -19.08 12.83 -25.32
N SER A 118 -19.96 13.85 -25.30
CA SER A 118 -20.17 14.67 -24.10
C SER A 118 -20.94 13.90 -23.04
N LYS A 119 -21.95 13.12 -23.42
CA LYS A 119 -22.66 12.22 -22.50
C LYS A 119 -21.73 11.15 -21.93
N ILE A 120 -20.93 10.51 -22.79
CA ILE A 120 -19.99 9.45 -22.38
C ILE A 120 -18.93 10.01 -21.43
N LYS A 121 -18.38 11.20 -21.70
CA LYS A 121 -17.43 11.86 -20.81
C LYS A 121 -18.01 12.07 -19.40
N ARG A 122 -19.29 12.42 -19.27
CA ARG A 122 -19.94 12.58 -17.96
C ARG A 122 -20.09 11.25 -17.23
N ILE A 123 -20.43 10.18 -17.95
CA ILE A 123 -20.51 8.82 -17.39
C ILE A 123 -19.12 8.35 -16.93
N ASP A 124 -18.09 8.57 -17.74
CA ASP A 124 -16.70 8.23 -17.40
C ASP A 124 -16.25 8.95 -16.12
N GLN A 125 -16.63 10.22 -15.92
CA GLN A 125 -16.29 10.96 -14.69
C GLN A 125 -16.90 10.33 -13.42
N ILE A 126 -18.13 9.81 -13.51
CA ILE A 126 -18.76 9.08 -12.42
C ILE A 126 -18.03 7.75 -12.19
N ASN A 127 -17.78 7.01 -13.27
CA ASN A 127 -17.12 5.71 -13.22
C ASN A 127 -15.70 5.83 -12.67
N GLU A 128 -14.90 6.80 -13.09
CA GLU A 128 -13.54 7.02 -12.61
C GLU A 128 -13.51 7.23 -11.09
N LEU A 129 -14.44 8.00 -10.53
CA LEU A 129 -14.48 8.22 -9.10
C LEU A 129 -14.88 6.94 -8.34
N LEU A 130 -15.89 6.20 -8.81
CA LEU A 130 -16.30 4.91 -8.24
C LEU A 130 -15.17 3.87 -8.29
N ILE A 131 -14.49 3.77 -9.44
CA ILE A 131 -13.36 2.86 -9.66
C ILE A 131 -12.20 3.21 -8.73
N GLY A 132 -11.89 4.50 -8.57
CA GLY A 132 -10.83 4.94 -7.67
C GLY A 132 -11.13 4.61 -6.21
N ILE A 133 -12.36 4.83 -5.75
CA ILE A 133 -12.78 4.44 -4.39
C ILE A 133 -12.70 2.92 -4.21
N LEU A 134 -13.16 2.14 -5.19
CA LEU A 134 -13.03 0.67 -5.19
C LEU A 134 -11.57 0.23 -5.11
N ALA A 135 -10.67 0.84 -5.88
CA ALA A 135 -9.25 0.53 -5.85
C ALA A 135 -8.62 0.85 -4.48
N ILE A 136 -8.97 2.00 -3.89
CA ILE A 136 -8.48 2.41 -2.57
C ILE A 136 -8.97 1.47 -1.46
N ARG A 137 -10.25 1.08 -1.50
CA ARG A 137 -10.87 0.25 -0.44
C ARG A 137 -10.64 -1.24 -0.63
N GLY A 138 -10.42 -1.68 -1.87
CA GLY A 138 -10.31 -3.08 -2.28
C GLY A 138 -11.63 -3.85 -2.22
N VAL A 139 -12.33 -3.80 -1.09
CA VAL A 139 -13.66 -4.39 -0.88
C VAL A 139 -14.54 -3.43 -0.09
N ILE A 140 -15.80 -3.29 -0.50
CA ILE A 140 -16.74 -2.33 0.11
C ILE A 140 -18.19 -2.74 -0.18
N ASN A 141 -19.13 -2.42 0.72
CA ASN A 141 -20.55 -2.56 0.40
C ASN A 141 -21.04 -1.39 -0.48
N VAL A 142 -22.21 -1.56 -1.11
CA VAL A 142 -22.72 -0.60 -2.09
C VAL A 142 -23.06 0.75 -1.44
N ASP A 143 -23.64 0.74 -0.25
CA ASP A 143 -24.11 1.97 0.39
C ASP A 143 -22.92 2.81 0.89
N ASP A 144 -21.85 2.18 1.40
CA ASP A 144 -20.60 2.88 1.75
C ASP A 144 -19.87 3.43 0.52
N LEU A 145 -19.84 2.68 -0.59
CA LEU A 145 -19.28 3.18 -1.85
C LEU A 145 -20.00 4.47 -2.30
N ILE A 146 -21.34 4.48 -2.19
CA ILE A 146 -22.14 5.67 -2.49
C ILE A 146 -21.83 6.79 -1.49
N ALA A 147 -21.75 6.48 -0.20
CA ALA A 147 -21.42 7.48 0.84
C ALA A 147 -20.06 8.15 0.57
N PHE A 148 -19.03 7.37 0.22
CA PHE A 148 -17.73 7.91 -0.18
C PHE A 148 -17.83 8.78 -1.44
N TYR A 149 -18.55 8.33 -2.48
CA TYR A 149 -18.73 9.11 -3.70
C TYR A 149 -19.34 10.49 -3.40
N LEU A 150 -20.40 10.52 -2.58
CA LEU A 150 -21.15 11.73 -2.27
C LEU A 150 -20.33 12.77 -1.49
N LYS A 151 -19.24 12.37 -0.80
CA LYS A 151 -18.26 13.30 -0.20
C LYS A 151 -17.59 14.21 -1.26
N TYR A 152 -17.47 13.74 -2.50
CA TYR A 152 -16.77 14.44 -3.59
C TYR A 152 -17.68 15.00 -4.68
N ASP A 153 -18.91 14.51 -4.77
CA ASP A 153 -19.91 14.98 -5.72
C ASP A 153 -21.33 14.77 -5.21
N SER A 154 -21.81 15.74 -4.44
CA SER A 154 -23.17 15.76 -3.87
C SER A 154 -24.25 16.18 -4.86
N SER A 155 -23.89 16.47 -6.13
CA SER A 155 -24.87 16.86 -7.16
C SER A 155 -25.71 15.68 -7.66
N ILE A 156 -25.26 14.45 -7.43
CA ILE A 156 -25.94 13.22 -7.82
C ILE A 156 -26.64 12.63 -6.59
N SER A 157 -27.90 12.20 -6.74
CA SER A 157 -28.63 11.58 -5.64
C SER A 157 -28.12 10.15 -5.35
N HIS A 158 -28.32 9.69 -4.12
CA HIS A 158 -28.04 8.31 -3.71
C HIS A 158 -28.71 7.29 -4.64
N ASP A 159 -30.01 7.43 -4.93
CA ASP A 159 -30.76 6.50 -5.78
C ASP A 159 -30.26 6.50 -7.23
N THR A 160 -29.85 7.67 -7.74
CA THR A 160 -29.23 7.78 -9.07
C THR A 160 -27.91 7.01 -9.12
N LEU A 161 -27.07 7.12 -8.09
CA LEU A 161 -25.80 6.38 -8.01
C LEU A 161 -26.01 4.89 -7.85
N LYS A 162 -26.95 4.47 -7.00
CA LYS A 162 -27.30 3.05 -6.82
C LYS A 162 -27.73 2.41 -8.14
N LYS A 163 -28.67 3.06 -8.83
CA LYS A 163 -29.10 2.64 -10.17
C LYS A 163 -27.92 2.63 -11.17
N HIS A 164 -27.02 3.59 -11.10
CA HIS A 164 -25.84 3.63 -11.96
C HIS A 164 -24.92 2.43 -11.67
N ILE A 165 -24.64 2.11 -10.41
CA ILE A 165 -23.83 0.94 -10.03
C ILE A 165 -24.45 -0.37 -10.53
N ASP A 166 -25.77 -0.50 -10.41
CA ASP A 166 -26.51 -1.71 -10.81
C ASP A 166 -26.60 -1.91 -12.32
N THR A 167 -26.58 -0.82 -13.10
CA THR A 167 -26.90 -0.87 -14.54
C THR A 167 -25.76 -0.46 -15.46
N ASN A 168 -24.68 0.14 -14.94
CA ASN A 168 -23.58 0.62 -15.77
C ASN A 168 -22.71 -0.55 -16.28
N ARG A 169 -22.86 -0.84 -17.58
CA ARG A 169 -22.18 -1.94 -18.27
C ARG A 169 -20.67 -1.75 -18.46
N TYR A 170 -20.15 -0.55 -18.26
CA TYR A 170 -18.71 -0.31 -18.20
C TYR A 170 -18.17 -0.61 -16.80
N LEU A 171 -18.83 -0.11 -15.75
CA LEU A 171 -18.39 -0.25 -14.37
C LEU A 171 -18.29 -1.72 -13.90
N ILE A 172 -19.18 -2.59 -14.38
CA ILE A 172 -19.18 -4.04 -14.05
C ILE A 172 -17.86 -4.75 -14.40
N TRP A 173 -17.03 -4.18 -15.26
CA TRP A 173 -15.70 -4.72 -15.58
C TRP A 173 -14.66 -4.43 -14.51
N HIS A 174 -14.93 -3.51 -13.59
CA HIS A 174 -13.99 -3.05 -12.56
C HIS A 174 -14.27 -3.62 -11.17
N TYR A 175 -15.32 -4.42 -11.01
CA TYR A 175 -15.57 -5.14 -9.76
C TYR A 175 -16.03 -6.59 -10.00
N PHE A 176 -15.99 -7.37 -8.94
CA PHE A 176 -16.67 -8.66 -8.80
C PHE A 176 -17.42 -8.71 -7.47
N ILE A 177 -18.39 -9.62 -7.37
CA ILE A 177 -19.13 -9.83 -6.13
C ILE A 177 -18.31 -10.74 -5.22
N TYR A 178 -18.00 -10.26 -4.02
CA TYR A 178 -17.30 -10.99 -2.97
C TYR A 178 -18.28 -11.35 -1.86
N GLN A 179 -18.25 -12.60 -1.40
CA GLN A 179 -19.02 -13.05 -0.25
C GLN A 179 -18.20 -12.77 1.02
N GLY A 180 -18.49 -11.67 1.69
CA GLY A 180 -17.96 -11.36 3.01
C GLY A 180 -18.75 -12.07 4.12
N ASP A 181 -18.29 -11.88 5.36
CA ASP A 181 -18.91 -12.47 6.56
C ASP A 181 -20.33 -11.90 6.78
N ASP A 182 -20.53 -10.60 6.53
CA ASP A 182 -21.78 -9.88 6.78
C ASP A 182 -22.67 -9.69 5.53
N GLY A 183 -22.24 -10.21 4.37
CA GLY A 183 -23.03 -10.12 3.14
C GLY A 183 -22.24 -10.03 1.85
N LEU A 184 -22.93 -9.64 0.78
CA LEU A 184 -22.34 -9.44 -0.54
C LEU A 184 -21.69 -8.06 -0.63
N LEU A 185 -20.42 -8.04 -1.00
CA LEU A 185 -19.60 -6.84 -1.17
C LEU A 185 -19.15 -6.69 -2.62
N LEU A 186 -18.82 -5.48 -3.02
CA LEU A 186 -18.11 -5.20 -4.26
C LEU A 186 -16.61 -5.24 -3.99
N ALA A 187 -15.88 -6.08 -4.71
CA ALA A 187 -14.43 -6.14 -4.65
C ALA A 187 -13.82 -5.68 -5.97
N TYR A 188 -12.72 -4.93 -5.90
CA TYR A 188 -12.04 -4.38 -7.07
C TYR A 188 -11.44 -5.51 -7.93
N GLU A 189 -11.78 -5.53 -9.21
CA GLU A 189 -11.50 -6.67 -10.10
C GLU A 189 -10.01 -7.07 -10.17
N PRO A 190 -9.05 -6.13 -10.26
CA PRO A 190 -7.62 -6.46 -10.26
C PRO A 190 -7.13 -7.20 -9.01
N TYR A 191 -7.88 -7.19 -7.91
CA TYR A 191 -7.48 -7.81 -6.64
C TYR A 191 -8.00 -9.23 -6.47
N GLN A 192 -8.72 -9.78 -7.46
CA GLN A 192 -9.36 -11.10 -7.37
C GLN A 192 -8.43 -12.22 -6.87
N VAL A 193 -7.16 -12.20 -7.27
CA VAL A 193 -6.18 -13.26 -6.94
C VAL A 193 -5.72 -13.21 -5.47
N TYR A 194 -5.82 -12.06 -4.81
CA TYR A 194 -5.30 -11.82 -3.47
C TYR A 194 -6.29 -11.11 -2.54
N ILE A 195 -7.57 -11.11 -2.89
CA ILE A 195 -8.62 -10.42 -2.14
C ILE A 195 -8.73 -10.93 -0.70
N ASP A 196 -8.54 -12.24 -0.47
CA ASP A 196 -8.61 -12.81 0.88
C ASP A 196 -7.50 -12.27 1.78
N LYS A 197 -6.32 -11.95 1.24
CA LYS A 197 -5.25 -11.30 2.01
C LYS A 197 -5.64 -9.87 2.41
N ILE A 198 -6.25 -9.12 1.50
CA ILE A 198 -6.74 -7.76 1.78
C ILE A 198 -7.77 -7.82 2.91
N VAL A 199 -8.76 -8.69 2.79
CA VAL A 199 -9.83 -8.86 3.78
C VAL A 199 -9.26 -9.31 5.13
N ASN A 200 -8.29 -10.23 5.15
CA ASN A 200 -7.66 -10.67 6.39
C ASN A 200 -6.87 -9.55 7.08
N ASN A 201 -6.18 -8.70 6.31
CA ASN A 201 -5.51 -7.52 6.87
C ASN A 201 -6.53 -6.53 7.45
N GLN A 202 -7.62 -6.27 6.72
CA GLN A 202 -8.71 -5.38 7.16
C GLN A 202 -9.36 -5.82 8.48
N LYS A 203 -9.36 -7.13 8.79
CA LYS A 203 -9.87 -7.69 10.05
C LYS A 203 -8.99 -7.41 11.27
N ILE A 204 -7.70 -7.15 11.08
CA ILE A 204 -6.73 -6.96 12.18
C ILE A 204 -6.29 -5.50 12.34
N VAL A 205 -6.76 -4.61 11.47
CA VAL A 205 -6.45 -3.18 11.50
C VAL A 205 -7.69 -2.37 11.86
N SER A 206 -7.48 -1.19 12.45
CA SER A 206 -8.56 -0.26 12.75
C SER A 206 -9.15 0.28 11.45
N GLU A 207 -10.48 0.25 11.34
CA GLU A 207 -11.17 0.86 10.21
C GLU A 207 -11.08 2.38 10.29
N VAL A 208 -10.59 3.00 9.21
CA VAL A 208 -10.44 4.45 9.08
C VAL A 208 -10.78 4.88 7.65
N ASP A 209 -11.39 6.05 7.54
CA ASP A 209 -11.59 6.74 6.27
C ASP A 209 -10.27 7.32 5.73
N PHE A 210 -10.01 7.09 4.44
CA PHE A 210 -8.93 7.75 3.71
C PHE A 210 -9.26 9.23 3.42
N THR A 211 -8.22 10.04 3.17
CA THR A 211 -8.34 11.51 3.00
C THR A 211 -7.98 12.02 1.60
N TYR A 212 -7.90 11.15 0.58
CA TYR A 212 -7.61 11.56 -0.80
C TYR A 212 -8.61 12.58 -1.33
N ASN A 213 -8.12 13.55 -2.10
CA ASN A 213 -8.96 14.48 -2.83
C ASN A 213 -9.50 13.85 -4.13
N LYS A 214 -10.51 14.50 -4.74
CA LYS A 214 -11.16 14.01 -5.97
C LYS A 214 -10.19 13.73 -7.11
N HIS A 215 -9.15 14.56 -7.27
CA HIS A 215 -8.17 14.40 -8.34
C HIS A 215 -7.26 13.20 -8.10
N GLN A 216 -6.76 13.01 -6.87
CA GLN A 216 -5.96 11.85 -6.48
C GLN A 216 -6.72 10.53 -6.73
N ILE A 217 -8.02 10.48 -6.37
CA ILE A 217 -8.85 9.29 -6.62
C ILE A 217 -8.96 8.99 -8.12
N GLN A 218 -9.10 10.03 -8.96
CA GLN A 218 -9.13 9.85 -10.41
C GLN A 218 -7.78 9.36 -10.97
N LEU A 219 -6.66 9.78 -10.39
CA LEU A 219 -5.34 9.25 -10.75
C LEU A 219 -5.20 7.78 -10.36
N ILE A 220 -5.63 7.41 -9.16
CA ILE A 220 -5.64 6.01 -8.69
C ILE A 220 -6.53 5.16 -9.61
N ALA A 221 -7.70 5.64 -10.01
CA ALA A 221 -8.57 4.93 -10.94
C ALA A 221 -7.93 4.64 -12.30
N ARG A 222 -7.11 5.59 -12.81
CA ARG A 222 -6.48 5.49 -14.14
C ARG A 222 -5.15 4.75 -14.13
N TYR A 223 -4.34 4.94 -13.09
CA TYR A 223 -2.96 4.49 -13.03
C TYR A 223 -2.70 3.44 -11.94
N GLY A 224 -3.66 3.21 -11.05
CA GLY A 224 -3.49 2.40 -9.83
C GLY A 224 -2.70 3.09 -8.73
N LEU A 225 -2.24 4.33 -8.95
CA LEU A 225 -1.33 5.06 -8.07
C LEU A 225 -1.67 6.55 -8.05
N ASP A 226 -1.45 7.19 -6.90
CA ASP A 226 -1.43 8.65 -6.80
C ASP A 226 -0.08 9.19 -7.28
N ILE A 227 0.02 9.46 -8.58
CA ILE A 227 1.24 9.96 -9.21
C ILE A 227 1.49 11.46 -8.98
N GLU A 228 0.68 12.16 -8.17
CA GLU A 228 1.05 13.50 -7.68
C GLU A 228 2.14 13.44 -6.62
N HIS A 229 2.21 12.36 -5.84
CA HIS A 229 3.26 12.21 -4.84
C HIS A 229 4.62 12.00 -5.51
N ASN A 230 5.61 12.85 -5.18
CA ASN A 230 6.91 12.88 -5.87
C ASN A 230 7.61 11.51 -5.93
N CYS A 231 7.67 10.78 -4.81
CA CYS A 231 8.31 9.46 -4.77
C CYS A 231 7.56 8.44 -5.64
N ILE A 232 6.22 8.48 -5.64
CA ILE A 232 5.39 7.55 -6.41
C ILE A 232 5.52 7.87 -7.90
N ASN A 233 5.58 9.15 -8.27
CA ASN A 233 5.80 9.58 -9.65
C ASN A 233 7.17 9.14 -10.18
N CYS A 234 8.24 9.28 -9.38
CA CYS A 234 9.56 8.79 -9.74
C CYS A 234 9.54 7.28 -10.01
N LEU A 235 8.93 6.49 -9.12
CA LEU A 235 8.78 5.05 -9.31
C LEU A 235 7.95 4.74 -10.57
N TYR A 236 6.82 5.42 -10.75
CA TYR A 236 5.93 5.24 -11.90
C TYR A 236 6.64 5.49 -13.24
N ARG A 237 7.40 6.59 -13.34
CA ARG A 237 8.16 6.93 -14.57
C ARG A 237 9.23 5.89 -14.87
N GLU A 238 9.86 5.34 -13.84
CA GLU A 238 10.86 4.29 -14.02
C GLU A 238 10.23 2.97 -14.44
N ILE A 239 9.04 2.63 -13.95
CA ILE A 239 8.28 1.49 -14.47
C ILE A 239 7.93 1.72 -15.94
N GLU A 240 7.48 2.93 -16.31
CA GLU A 240 7.13 3.26 -17.69
C GLU A 240 8.31 3.32 -18.67
N SER A 241 9.55 3.46 -18.17
CA SER A 241 10.75 3.44 -19.01
C SER A 241 11.15 2.02 -19.45
N ILE A 242 10.58 0.98 -18.84
CA ILE A 242 10.84 -0.42 -19.17
C ILE A 242 10.31 -0.74 -20.58
N ASN A 243 11.22 -1.13 -21.47
CA ASN A 243 10.92 -1.41 -22.87
C ASN A 243 9.99 -2.62 -23.05
N SER A 244 10.24 -3.69 -22.29
CA SER A 244 9.41 -4.89 -22.32
C SER A 244 8.08 -4.63 -21.63
N TYR A 245 7.00 -4.52 -22.42
CA TYR A 245 5.65 -4.37 -21.88
C TYR A 245 5.29 -5.47 -20.87
N LEU A 246 5.62 -6.73 -21.17
CA LEU A 246 5.31 -7.84 -20.28
C LEU A 246 6.02 -7.68 -18.93
N LEU A 247 7.31 -7.35 -18.95
CA LEU A 247 8.08 -7.14 -17.73
C LEU A 247 7.56 -5.93 -16.94
N LYS A 248 7.22 -4.84 -17.65
CA LYS A 248 6.62 -3.64 -17.08
C LYS A 248 5.34 -3.96 -16.30
N GLU A 249 4.40 -4.69 -16.92
CA GLU A 249 3.16 -5.09 -16.25
C GLU A 249 3.40 -6.05 -15.10
N MET A 250 4.34 -7.00 -15.23
CA MET A 250 4.71 -7.90 -14.13
C MET A 250 5.22 -7.11 -12.92
N ILE A 251 6.12 -6.15 -13.13
CA ILE A 251 6.67 -5.31 -12.05
C ILE A 251 5.59 -4.42 -11.44
N ARG A 252 4.77 -3.78 -12.28
CA ARG A 252 3.63 -2.97 -11.82
C ARG A 252 2.70 -3.80 -10.94
N ASN A 253 2.30 -4.99 -11.39
CA ASN A 253 1.41 -5.88 -10.63
C ASN A 253 2.04 -6.36 -9.32
N LEU A 254 3.34 -6.69 -9.33
CA LEU A 254 4.07 -7.05 -8.11
C LEU A 254 4.08 -5.91 -7.10
N ILE A 255 4.41 -4.70 -7.52
CA ILE A 255 4.44 -3.51 -6.64
C ILE A 255 3.05 -3.24 -6.08
N ILE A 256 2.02 -3.19 -6.94
CA ILE A 256 0.64 -2.96 -6.49
C ILE A 256 0.23 -4.03 -5.50
N GLN A 257 0.40 -5.32 -5.83
CA GLN A 257 0.06 -6.41 -4.92
C GLN A 257 0.75 -6.25 -3.56
N THR A 258 2.06 -5.97 -3.55
CA THR A 258 2.82 -5.78 -2.31
C THR A 258 2.23 -4.66 -1.46
N CYS A 259 1.92 -3.50 -2.05
CA CYS A 259 1.30 -2.39 -1.33
C CYS A 259 -0.09 -2.75 -0.80
N GLN A 260 -0.96 -3.29 -1.66
CA GLN A 260 -2.37 -3.56 -1.31
C GLN A 260 -2.53 -4.66 -0.25
N THR A 261 -1.58 -5.58 -0.18
CA THR A 261 -1.58 -6.68 0.80
C THR A 261 -0.59 -6.48 1.95
N CYS A 262 0.09 -5.34 1.98
CA CYS A 262 1.15 -5.02 2.95
C CYS A 262 2.20 -6.14 3.10
N GLU A 263 2.58 -6.76 1.99
CA GLU A 263 3.63 -7.79 2.00
C GLU A 263 5.02 -7.18 2.22
N ASP A 264 5.96 -8.01 2.69
CA ASP A 264 7.35 -7.62 2.94
C ASP A 264 8.04 -7.06 1.67
N GLU A 265 8.52 -5.83 1.79
CA GLU A 265 9.29 -5.14 0.76
C GLU A 265 10.55 -5.92 0.32
N ASN A 266 11.23 -6.60 1.25
CA ASN A 266 12.44 -7.35 0.91
C ASN A 266 12.14 -8.50 -0.03
N LYS A 267 10.98 -9.14 0.13
CA LYS A 267 10.49 -10.19 -0.77
C LYS A 267 10.19 -9.65 -2.16
N LEU A 268 9.60 -8.45 -2.26
CA LEU A 268 9.40 -7.75 -3.54
C LEU A 268 10.74 -7.47 -4.21
N ILE A 269 11.69 -6.85 -3.49
CA ILE A 269 13.03 -6.51 -4.01
C ILE A 269 13.76 -7.77 -4.48
N LYS A 270 13.69 -8.87 -3.72
CA LYS A 270 14.28 -10.16 -4.11
C LYS A 270 13.68 -10.70 -5.40
N THR A 271 12.36 -10.62 -5.55
CA THR A 271 11.64 -11.07 -6.75
C THR A 271 12.02 -10.23 -7.97
N ILE A 272 12.12 -8.91 -7.83
CA ILE A 272 12.53 -8.00 -8.92
C ILE A 272 13.99 -8.24 -9.31
N LYS A 273 14.89 -8.48 -8.35
CA LYS A 273 16.29 -8.85 -8.64
C LYS A 273 16.39 -10.14 -9.45
N GLN A 274 15.54 -11.13 -9.15
CA GLN A 274 15.46 -12.36 -9.93
C GLN A 274 14.97 -12.10 -11.34
N LEU A 275 13.90 -11.30 -11.52
CA LEU A 275 13.43 -10.91 -12.85
C LEU A 275 14.49 -10.17 -13.67
N GLN A 276 15.25 -9.26 -13.05
CA GLN A 276 16.38 -8.58 -13.69
C GLN A 276 17.43 -9.58 -14.21
N GLN A 277 17.73 -10.65 -13.45
CA GLN A 277 18.66 -11.70 -13.90
C GLN A 277 18.09 -12.50 -15.06
N ASP A 278 16.79 -12.84 -15.01
CA ASP A 278 16.13 -13.66 -16.02
C ASP A 278 15.94 -12.90 -17.35
N THR A 279 15.77 -11.57 -17.30
CA THR A 279 15.48 -10.74 -18.49
C THR A 279 16.66 -9.93 -19.02
N ASN A 280 17.79 -9.85 -18.28
CA ASN A 280 18.92 -8.96 -18.57
C ASN A 280 18.55 -7.45 -18.66
N GLU A 281 17.45 -7.03 -18.04
CA GLU A 281 17.03 -5.63 -17.96
C GLU A 281 17.66 -4.95 -16.74
N ASN A 282 18.14 -3.71 -16.88
CA ASN A 282 18.75 -2.99 -15.75
C ASN A 282 17.67 -2.34 -14.88
N LEU A 283 17.29 -3.00 -13.78
CA LEU A 283 16.28 -2.53 -12.83
C LEU A 283 16.88 -1.95 -11.54
N ASN A 284 18.20 -1.70 -11.51
CA ASN A 284 18.88 -1.27 -10.29
C ASN A 284 18.33 0.05 -9.75
N TYR A 285 18.04 1.03 -10.63
CA TYR A 285 17.50 2.31 -10.19
C TYR A 285 16.06 2.15 -9.65
N LEU A 286 15.21 1.39 -10.35
CA LEU A 286 13.87 1.02 -9.86
C LEU A 286 13.92 0.41 -8.45
N ILE A 287 14.86 -0.50 -8.18
CA ILE A 287 15.03 -1.12 -6.86
C ILE A 287 15.35 -0.07 -5.77
N THR A 288 16.10 1.00 -6.09
CA THR A 288 16.39 2.07 -5.12
C THR A 288 15.19 2.99 -4.85
N LEU A 289 14.19 3.00 -5.73
CA LEU A 289 13.00 3.83 -5.60
C LEU A 289 11.89 3.16 -4.78
N ILE A 290 11.83 1.83 -4.78
CA ILE A 290 10.85 1.02 -4.01
C ILE A 290 10.76 1.48 -2.54
N PRO A 291 11.84 1.44 -1.72
CA PRO A 291 11.78 1.84 -0.31
C PRO A 291 11.35 3.29 -0.08
N LYS A 292 11.51 4.15 -1.09
CA LYS A 292 11.15 5.57 -0.99
C LYS A 292 9.68 5.82 -1.32
N ALA A 293 9.05 4.93 -2.08
CA ALA A 293 7.72 5.12 -2.63
C ALA A 293 6.67 4.28 -1.92
N LEU A 294 6.96 3.01 -1.63
CA LEU A 294 6.04 2.06 -1.00
C LEU A 294 5.37 2.60 0.27
N PRO A 295 6.09 3.25 1.20
CA PRO A 295 5.48 3.78 2.43
C PRO A 295 4.36 4.80 2.21
N TYR A 296 4.28 5.40 1.02
CA TYR A 296 3.31 6.43 0.65
C TYR A 296 2.22 5.93 -0.29
N ILE A 297 2.30 4.70 -0.80
CA ILE A 297 1.27 4.13 -1.68
C ILE A 297 0.12 3.61 -0.81
N HIS A 298 -1.12 4.00 -1.15
CA HIS A 298 -2.32 3.49 -0.49
C HIS A 298 -2.37 1.96 -0.45
N SER A 299 -2.96 1.43 0.61
CA SER A 299 -3.21 0.00 0.77
C SER A 299 -4.68 -0.26 1.06
N ALA A 300 -5.31 -1.08 0.21
CA ALA A 300 -6.63 -1.64 0.48
C ALA A 300 -6.64 -2.44 1.79
N GLY A 301 -5.55 -3.16 2.10
CA GLY A 301 -5.39 -3.86 3.38
C GLY A 301 -5.41 -2.94 4.60
N LEU A 302 -5.15 -1.66 4.42
CA LEU A 302 -5.20 -0.60 5.43
C LEU A 302 -6.33 0.39 5.16
N TYR A 303 -7.45 -0.10 4.59
CA TYR A 303 -8.66 0.69 4.35
C TYR A 303 -8.47 1.92 3.45
N GLY A 304 -7.39 1.94 2.67
CA GLY A 304 -7.01 3.01 1.77
C GLY A 304 -5.87 3.89 2.26
N LEU A 305 -5.43 3.74 3.50
CA LEU A 305 -4.27 4.48 4.00
C LEU A 305 -2.97 3.87 3.46
N SER A 306 -1.96 4.70 3.26
CA SER A 306 -0.60 4.22 3.07
C SER A 306 -0.01 3.66 4.37
N PRO A 307 1.02 2.79 4.31
CA PRO A 307 1.69 2.31 5.51
C PRO A 307 2.13 3.42 6.47
N ASN A 308 2.64 4.55 5.95
CA ASN A 308 3.01 5.69 6.78
C ASN A 308 1.80 6.37 7.40
N GLU A 309 0.73 6.62 6.65
CA GLU A 309 -0.48 7.26 7.19
C GLU A 309 -1.13 6.40 8.26
N TYR A 310 -1.27 5.09 8.00
CA TYR A 310 -1.81 4.15 8.97
C TYR A 310 -0.92 4.10 10.21
N TYR A 311 0.40 4.00 10.03
CA TYR A 311 1.36 4.06 11.12
C TYR A 311 1.18 5.34 11.96
N HIS A 312 1.15 6.53 11.34
CA HIS A 312 0.96 7.77 12.07
C HIS A 312 -0.37 7.79 12.83
N LEU A 313 -1.42 7.20 12.29
CA LEU A 313 -2.73 7.16 12.90
C LEU A 313 -2.83 6.20 14.09
N ILE A 314 -2.31 4.98 13.97
CA ILE A 314 -2.34 4.03 15.11
C ILE A 314 -1.30 4.37 16.18
N HIS A 315 -0.26 5.12 15.82
CA HIS A 315 0.74 5.61 16.78
C HIS A 315 0.44 7.05 17.26
N GLN A 316 -0.69 7.65 16.85
CA GLN A 316 -1.27 8.87 17.45
C GLN A 316 -1.81 8.66 18.87
N ALA A 317 -1.75 7.45 19.43
CA ALA A 317 -1.75 7.29 20.88
C ALA A 317 -0.49 7.99 21.42
N SER A 318 -0.64 9.26 21.79
CA SER A 318 0.44 10.18 22.18
C SER A 318 1.18 9.78 23.46
N SER A 319 0.66 8.78 24.18
CA SER A 319 1.21 8.27 25.42
C SER A 319 1.13 6.75 25.46
N PHE A 320 2.14 6.13 26.06
CA PHE A 320 2.06 4.73 26.46
C PHE A 320 1.10 4.62 27.66
N THR A 321 0.30 3.56 27.68
CA THR A 321 -0.47 3.21 28.86
C THR A 321 0.48 2.89 30.02
N LYS A 322 -0.01 3.02 31.26
CA LYS A 322 0.78 2.67 32.45
C LYS A 322 1.32 1.23 32.39
N GLU A 323 0.53 0.31 31.83
CA GLU A 323 0.92 -1.10 31.68
C GLU A 323 2.04 -1.27 30.65
N GLU A 324 1.94 -0.60 29.50
CA GLU A 324 3.01 -0.60 28.49
C GLU A 324 4.30 0.01 29.03
N SER A 325 4.23 1.15 29.73
CA SER A 325 5.44 1.77 30.31
C SER A 325 6.04 0.88 31.40
N THR A 326 5.22 0.25 32.23
CA THR A 326 5.67 -0.68 33.28
C THR A 326 6.35 -1.90 32.66
N THR A 327 5.77 -2.46 31.59
CA THR A 327 6.33 -3.61 30.88
C THR A 327 7.69 -3.28 30.27
N PHE A 328 7.85 -2.10 29.67
CA PHE A 328 9.14 -1.66 29.16
C PHE A 328 10.20 -1.64 30.26
N TYR A 329 9.94 -0.95 31.37
CA TYR A 329 10.92 -0.81 32.44
C TYR A 329 11.24 -2.15 33.09
N GLN A 330 10.25 -3.04 33.28
CA GLN A 330 10.53 -4.38 33.79
C GLN A 330 11.50 -5.13 32.88
N LEU A 331 11.21 -5.21 31.58
CA LEU A 331 12.07 -5.92 30.62
C LEU A 331 13.45 -5.30 30.50
N TYR A 332 13.53 -3.96 30.47
CA TYR A 332 14.80 -3.24 30.35
C TYR A 332 15.65 -3.39 31.61
N LEU A 333 15.07 -3.28 32.80
CA LEU A 333 15.79 -3.44 34.06
C LEU A 333 16.25 -4.87 34.27
N ASN A 334 15.45 -5.88 33.91
CA ASN A 334 15.89 -7.28 33.92
C ASN A 334 17.13 -7.49 33.03
N LEU A 335 17.14 -6.87 31.85
CA LEU A 335 18.26 -6.96 30.92
C LEU A 335 19.52 -6.24 31.45
N LEU A 336 19.36 -5.10 32.12
CA LEU A 336 20.45 -4.40 32.80
C LEU A 336 20.98 -5.19 34.00
N GLU A 337 20.10 -5.80 34.79
CA GLU A 337 20.44 -6.69 35.90
C GLU A 337 21.26 -7.88 35.39
N TYR A 338 20.80 -8.54 34.33
CA TYR A 338 21.55 -9.62 33.68
C TYR A 338 22.91 -9.14 33.18
N THR A 339 22.96 -7.97 32.54
CA THR A 339 24.23 -7.36 32.11
C THR A 339 25.17 -7.13 33.30
N ASN A 340 24.67 -6.55 34.39
CA ASN A 340 25.44 -6.34 35.61
C ASN A 340 26.01 -7.66 36.15
N GLN A 341 25.22 -8.74 36.16
CA GLN A 341 25.67 -10.06 36.62
C GLN A 341 26.77 -10.66 35.73
N GLN A 342 26.72 -10.42 34.42
CA GLN A 342 27.76 -10.91 33.50
C GLN A 342 29.10 -10.19 33.69
N PHE A 343 29.08 -8.91 34.08
CA PHE A 343 30.30 -8.09 34.21
C PHE A 343 30.71 -7.81 35.67
N ASN A 344 29.89 -8.15 36.65
CA ASN A 344 30.08 -7.91 38.10
C ASN A 344 30.41 -6.44 38.42
N ILE A 345 29.59 -5.49 37.94
CA ILE A 345 29.85 -4.06 38.14
C ILE A 345 29.49 -3.63 39.56
N THR A 346 28.27 -3.94 40.02
CA THR A 346 27.78 -3.62 41.36
C THR A 346 27.02 -4.80 41.97
N THR A 347 26.93 -4.83 43.31
CA THR A 347 26.13 -5.81 44.05
C THR A 347 24.69 -5.37 44.26
N ILE A 348 24.35 -4.12 43.93
CA ILE A 348 23.01 -3.56 44.08
C ILE A 348 22.15 -3.99 42.90
N SER A 349 20.89 -4.34 43.15
CA SER A 349 19.99 -4.73 42.07
C SER A 349 19.51 -3.52 41.28
N PHE A 350 19.40 -3.67 39.96
CA PHE A 350 18.80 -2.68 39.08
C PHE A 350 17.29 -2.52 39.29
N HIS A 351 16.66 -3.38 40.08
CA HIS A 351 15.29 -3.18 40.58
C HIS A 351 15.20 -2.15 41.72
N GLU A 352 16.32 -1.83 42.36
CA GLU A 352 16.46 -0.86 43.46
C GLU A 352 17.20 0.39 42.95
N LEU A 353 16.68 0.99 41.85
CA LEU A 353 17.34 2.07 41.12
C LEU A 353 17.84 3.23 41.99
N ASP A 354 17.10 3.59 43.04
CA ASP A 354 17.47 4.69 43.94
C ASP A 354 18.76 4.42 44.74
N GLU A 355 19.18 3.16 44.84
CA GLU A 355 20.39 2.74 45.54
C GLU A 355 21.60 2.55 44.60
N VAL A 356 21.37 2.44 43.28
CA VAL A 356 22.43 2.24 42.29
C VAL A 356 23.19 3.55 42.07
N ASP A 357 24.53 3.50 42.16
CA ASP A 357 25.36 4.67 41.84
C ASP A 357 25.14 5.08 40.37
N PRO A 358 24.87 6.37 40.06
CA PRO A 358 24.65 6.83 38.69
C PRO A 358 25.78 6.49 37.71
N ILE A 359 27.03 6.42 38.18
CA ILE A 359 28.20 6.05 37.38
C ILE A 359 28.13 4.57 37.01
N ASP A 360 27.83 3.70 37.98
CA ASP A 360 27.67 2.26 37.75
C ASP A 360 26.50 1.98 36.81
N PHE A 361 25.38 2.69 36.98
CA PHE A 361 24.24 2.60 36.09
C PHE A 361 24.64 2.93 34.65
N SER A 362 25.26 4.10 34.43
CA SER A 362 25.69 4.56 33.10
C SER A 362 26.68 3.56 32.47
N TYR A 363 27.54 2.95 33.28
CA TYR A 363 28.51 1.97 32.82
C TYR A 363 27.86 0.65 32.37
N VAL A 364 26.94 0.08 33.16
CA VAL A 364 26.19 -1.14 32.79
C VAL A 364 25.36 -0.91 31.53
N ARG A 365 24.67 0.24 31.47
CA ARG A 365 23.91 0.67 30.28
C ARG A 365 24.81 0.71 29.04
N THR A 366 25.99 1.33 29.15
CA THR A 366 26.96 1.40 28.04
C THR A 366 27.47 0.02 27.62
N LEU A 367 27.70 -0.89 28.58
CA LEU A 367 28.10 -2.27 28.28
C LEU A 367 27.03 -3.03 27.51
N LEU A 368 25.75 -2.87 27.85
CA LEU A 368 24.65 -3.51 27.14
C LEU A 368 24.66 -3.14 25.64
N PHE A 369 24.69 -1.84 25.32
CA PHE A 369 24.60 -1.38 23.92
C PHE A 369 25.88 -1.64 23.11
N ASN A 370 27.05 -1.72 23.75
CA ASN A 370 28.30 -2.05 23.06
C ASN A 370 28.48 -3.56 22.81
N ASN A 371 27.66 -4.41 23.42
CA ASN A 371 27.78 -5.87 23.37
C ASN A 371 26.40 -6.51 23.11
N PRO A 372 25.83 -6.34 21.89
CA PRO A 372 24.47 -6.79 21.57
C PRO A 372 24.27 -8.31 21.74
N GLU A 373 25.34 -9.11 21.72
CA GLU A 373 25.30 -10.55 21.98
C GLU A 373 24.94 -10.92 23.44
N ILE A 374 24.90 -9.94 24.36
CA ILE A 374 24.31 -10.12 25.69
C ILE A 374 22.81 -10.41 25.57
N ILE A 375 22.13 -9.73 24.63
CA ILE A 375 20.70 -9.92 24.41
C ILE A 375 20.42 -11.34 23.89
N ASP A 376 21.26 -11.84 22.97
CA ASP A 376 21.18 -13.23 22.51
C ASP A 376 21.33 -14.23 23.67
N ARG A 377 22.31 -14.01 24.55
CA ARG A 377 22.54 -14.88 25.70
C ARG A 377 21.35 -14.85 26.67
N TYR A 378 20.86 -13.67 27.00
CA TYR A 378 19.70 -13.49 27.87
C TYR A 378 18.45 -14.18 27.32
N LEU A 379 18.17 -14.07 26.01
CA LEU A 379 17.03 -14.73 25.38
C LEU A 379 17.17 -16.26 25.29
N ASN A 380 18.40 -16.76 25.16
CA ASN A 380 18.69 -18.19 25.11
C ASN A 380 18.65 -18.85 26.50
N GLU A 381 19.18 -18.18 27.52
CA GLU A 381 19.17 -18.65 28.92
C GLU A 381 17.78 -18.48 29.55
N ASP A 382 17.04 -17.46 29.11
CA ASP A 382 15.67 -17.14 29.53
C ASP A 382 15.47 -17.15 31.06
N PRO A 383 16.30 -16.39 31.81
CA PRO A 383 16.31 -16.44 33.28
C PRO A 383 14.97 -16.03 33.89
N ASP A 384 14.20 -15.18 33.20
CA ASP A 384 12.91 -14.65 33.66
C ASP A 384 11.70 -15.38 33.07
N HIS A 385 11.90 -16.48 32.34
CA HIS A 385 10.84 -17.28 31.73
C HIS A 385 9.85 -16.45 30.88
N LEU A 386 10.40 -15.69 29.95
CA LEU A 386 9.67 -14.70 29.17
C LEU A 386 8.65 -15.34 28.22
N ASN A 387 7.51 -14.66 28.06
CA ASN A 387 6.54 -15.02 27.01
C ASN A 387 7.04 -14.57 25.62
N ASN A 388 6.36 -15.00 24.56
CA ASN A 388 6.76 -14.70 23.19
C ASN A 388 6.76 -13.19 22.87
N GLU A 389 5.87 -12.43 23.49
CA GLU A 389 5.78 -10.98 23.29
C GLU A 389 6.96 -10.24 23.91
N ALA A 390 7.28 -10.56 25.17
CA ALA A 390 8.45 -10.05 25.88
C ALA A 390 9.76 -10.42 25.17
N LYS A 391 9.88 -11.65 24.65
CA LYS A 391 11.03 -12.07 23.83
C LYS A 391 11.18 -11.23 22.58
N LYS A 392 10.07 -10.92 21.88
CA LYS A 392 10.07 -10.06 20.69
C LYS A 392 10.48 -8.62 21.03
N ILE A 393 10.03 -8.09 22.17
CA ILE A 393 10.42 -6.76 22.64
C ILE A 393 11.93 -6.70 22.90
N ILE A 394 12.46 -7.66 23.66
CA ILE A 394 13.88 -7.68 24.03
C ILE A 394 14.77 -7.94 22.82
N GLU A 395 14.36 -8.80 21.88
CA GLU A 395 15.09 -8.98 20.61
C GLU A 395 15.24 -7.67 19.84
N ASN A 396 14.19 -6.84 19.81
CA ASN A 396 14.24 -5.55 19.11
C ASN A 396 15.21 -4.57 19.78
N PHE A 397 15.47 -4.67 21.09
CA PHE A 397 16.41 -3.76 21.78
C PHE A 397 17.82 -3.78 21.19
N LYS A 398 18.19 -4.81 20.40
CA LYS A 398 19.44 -4.87 19.63
C LYS A 398 19.62 -3.74 18.62
N GLU A 399 18.52 -3.16 18.13
CA GLU A 399 18.57 -2.00 17.21
C GLU A 399 18.74 -0.67 17.97
N GLY A 400 18.68 -0.70 19.31
CA GLY A 400 18.90 0.47 20.14
C GLY A 400 20.38 0.83 20.26
N PHE A 401 20.66 2.10 20.56
CA PHE A 401 22.02 2.61 20.71
C PHE A 401 22.07 3.88 21.56
N ILE A 402 23.26 4.20 22.07
CA ILE A 402 23.59 5.45 22.77
C ILE A 402 24.32 6.37 21.80
N ASP A 403 23.91 7.64 21.74
CA ASP A 403 24.61 8.66 20.97
C ASP A 403 24.41 10.06 21.56
N GLU A 404 25.20 11.01 21.09
CA GLU A 404 25.02 12.43 21.35
C GLU A 404 23.93 12.99 20.41
N PHE A 405 22.85 13.46 21.02
CA PHE A 405 21.71 14.01 20.30
C PHE A 405 21.53 15.51 20.56
N LEU A 406 21.20 16.23 19.50
CA LEU A 406 20.68 17.58 19.54
C LEU A 406 19.16 17.55 19.53
N ILE A 407 18.53 17.98 20.62
CA ILE A 407 17.08 18.19 20.70
C ILE A 407 16.71 19.46 19.93
N LEU A 408 15.95 19.30 18.86
CA LEU A 408 15.64 20.36 17.89
C LEU A 408 14.32 21.04 18.18
N LYS A 409 13.28 20.24 18.47
CA LYS A 409 11.90 20.71 18.64
C LYS A 409 11.12 19.73 19.49
N ASN A 410 10.22 20.22 20.34
CA ASN A 410 9.16 19.37 20.90
C ASN A 410 7.87 19.57 20.12
N ASN A 411 7.22 18.47 19.76
CA ASN A 411 5.82 18.46 19.41
C ASN A 411 5.00 18.11 20.66
N ASP A 412 3.69 17.93 20.51
CA ASP A 412 2.82 17.59 21.64
C ASP A 412 3.04 16.14 22.12
N ASP A 413 3.40 15.23 21.21
CA ASP A 413 3.44 13.79 21.49
C ASP A 413 4.85 13.17 21.44
N TYR A 414 5.79 13.83 20.78
CA TYR A 414 7.19 13.40 20.68
C TYR A 414 8.16 14.59 20.57
N SER A 415 9.44 14.32 20.82
CA SER A 415 10.53 15.28 20.57
C SER A 415 11.33 14.87 19.34
N ILE A 416 11.74 15.86 18.56
CA ILE A 416 12.64 15.67 17.41
C ILE A 416 14.07 15.84 17.89
N VAL A 417 14.87 14.81 17.71
CA VAL A 417 16.30 14.81 18.01
C VAL A 417 17.12 14.47 16.78
N SER A 418 18.34 14.97 16.70
CA SER A 418 19.27 14.67 15.60
C SER A 418 20.62 14.28 16.15
N ASN A 419 21.24 13.26 15.58
CA ASN A 419 22.68 13.05 15.74
C ASN A 419 23.40 13.56 14.47
N ASN A 420 24.66 13.18 14.28
CA ASN A 420 25.46 13.60 13.12
C ASN A 420 24.94 13.07 11.77
N SER A 421 24.13 12.00 11.78
CA SER A 421 23.70 11.28 10.58
C SER A 421 22.23 11.46 10.27
N ASP A 422 21.37 11.35 11.28
CA ASP A 422 19.94 11.11 11.14
C ASP A 422 19.10 11.94 12.13
N VAL A 423 17.80 12.03 11.85
CA VAL A 423 16.81 12.77 12.64
C VAL A 423 15.74 11.78 13.10
N TYR A 424 15.41 11.79 14.38
CA TYR A 424 14.53 10.82 15.03
C TYR A 424 13.38 11.51 15.75
N ALA A 425 12.20 10.88 15.71
CA ALA A 425 11.08 11.18 16.58
C ALA A 425 11.12 10.25 17.80
N ILE A 426 11.42 10.79 18.98
CA ILE A 426 11.49 10.05 20.23
C ILE A 426 10.31 10.35 21.15
N TYR A 427 9.72 9.28 21.69
CA TYR A 427 8.56 9.30 22.56
C TYR A 427 8.98 9.06 24.01
N GLY A 428 8.30 9.74 24.93
CA GLY A 428 8.43 9.47 26.36
C GLY A 428 7.56 8.29 26.80
N LEU A 429 8.10 7.41 27.63
CA LEU A 429 7.37 6.29 28.22
C LEU A 429 6.43 6.74 29.34
N VAL A 430 6.92 7.58 30.24
CA VAL A 430 6.16 8.10 31.40
C VAL A 430 6.06 9.62 31.35
N SER A 431 7.19 10.29 31.10
CA SER A 431 7.27 11.74 30.93
C SER A 431 7.78 12.07 29.54
N HIS A 432 7.19 13.10 28.94
CA HIS A 432 7.64 13.61 27.65
C HIS A 432 8.96 14.38 27.81
N LEU A 433 9.88 14.29 26.85
CA LEU A 433 11.17 14.99 26.94
C LEU A 433 11.01 16.52 27.06
N LYS A 434 9.96 17.09 26.45
CA LYS A 434 9.46 18.47 26.62
C LYS A 434 9.28 18.91 28.09
N GLU A 435 8.95 17.99 28.99
CA GLU A 435 8.81 18.28 30.43
C GLU A 435 10.17 18.58 31.08
N ILE A 436 11.23 17.93 30.58
CA ILE A 436 12.61 18.06 31.05
C ILE A 436 13.31 19.22 30.31
N TYR A 437 13.15 19.28 28.99
CA TYR A 437 13.68 20.34 28.12
C TYR A 437 12.55 21.05 27.34
N PRO A 438 11.93 22.07 27.93
CA PRO A 438 10.88 22.84 27.27
C PRO A 438 11.41 23.63 26.07
N ASP A 439 10.54 24.03 25.14
CA ASP A 439 10.94 24.72 23.89
C ASP A 439 11.82 25.96 24.11
N LYS A 440 11.66 26.64 25.25
CA LYS A 440 12.46 27.81 25.63
C LYS A 440 13.96 27.54 25.84
N VAL A 441 14.35 26.27 26.05
CA VAL A 441 15.75 25.87 26.27
C VAL A 441 16.36 25.15 25.07
N LEU A 442 15.59 24.99 23.99
CA LEU A 442 16.05 24.36 22.75
C LEU A 442 16.78 25.39 21.84
N PRO A 443 17.74 24.94 21.00
CA PRO A 443 18.21 23.56 20.87
C PRO A 443 19.20 23.17 21.99
N LYS A 444 19.18 21.90 22.42
CA LYS A 444 19.96 21.40 23.56
C LYS A 444 20.63 20.07 23.22
N VAL A 445 21.92 19.92 23.56
CA VAL A 445 22.68 18.68 23.38
C VAL A 445 22.57 17.82 24.64
N CYS A 446 22.29 16.53 24.48
CA CYS A 446 22.29 15.53 25.54
C CYS A 446 22.72 14.16 24.99
N ASN A 447 23.36 13.35 25.83
CA ASN A 447 23.61 11.94 25.52
C ASN A 447 22.43 11.10 26.02
N LEU A 448 21.84 10.29 25.15
CA LEU A 448 20.70 9.43 25.48
C LEU A 448 20.74 8.12 24.69
N ALA A 449 20.14 7.08 25.25
CA ALA A 449 19.87 5.82 24.56
C ALA A 449 18.52 5.93 23.86
N ILE A 450 18.46 5.51 22.60
CA ILE A 450 17.21 5.27 21.90
C ILE A 450 16.99 3.78 21.70
N LEU A 451 15.76 3.31 21.89
CA LEU A 451 15.37 1.91 21.72
C LEU A 451 14.06 1.79 20.95
N PRO A 452 13.87 0.72 20.16
CA PRO A 452 12.56 0.40 19.63
C PRO A 452 11.66 -0.16 20.73
N TYR A 453 10.45 0.38 20.87
CA TYR A 453 9.42 -0.18 21.73
C TYR A 453 8.03 0.05 21.15
N LEU A 454 7.25 -1.03 20.99
CA LEU A 454 5.90 -1.02 20.40
C LEU A 454 5.82 -0.13 19.15
N ASN A 455 6.77 -0.35 18.23
CA ASN A 455 6.92 0.39 16.98
C ASN A 455 7.05 1.91 17.18
N LYS A 456 7.65 2.38 18.27
CA LYS A 456 8.10 3.76 18.46
C LYS A 456 9.58 3.75 18.84
N ILE A 457 10.24 4.89 18.71
CA ILE A 457 11.54 5.11 19.31
C ILE A 457 11.30 5.73 20.68
N VAL A 458 11.76 5.07 21.73
CA VAL A 458 11.71 5.57 23.10
C VAL A 458 13.11 5.87 23.60
N PHE A 459 13.21 6.68 24.64
CA PHE A 459 14.44 6.79 25.43
C PHE A 459 14.24 6.10 26.77
N ASP A 460 15.32 5.61 27.35
CA ASP A 460 15.31 4.81 28.58
C ASP A 460 15.11 5.62 29.87
N GLY A 461 14.81 6.92 29.77
CA GLY A 461 14.62 7.82 30.90
C GLY A 461 15.89 8.50 31.39
N ILE A 462 17.07 8.19 30.82
CA ILE A 462 18.36 8.73 31.30
C ILE A 462 18.96 9.69 30.29
N LEU A 463 19.23 10.89 30.79
CA LEU A 463 19.74 12.03 30.04
C LEU A 463 21.03 12.49 30.70
N GLU A 464 22.13 12.36 29.96
CA GLU A 464 23.43 12.87 30.39
C GLU A 464 23.67 14.23 29.73
N ASP A 465 23.59 15.27 30.56
CA ASP A 465 23.75 16.65 30.13
C ASP A 465 25.23 16.94 29.79
N HIS A 466 25.49 17.44 28.58
CA HIS A 466 26.81 17.98 28.21
C HIS A 466 26.76 19.51 28.10
N PRO A 467 26.87 20.25 29.23
CA PRO A 467 26.69 21.70 29.26
C PRO A 467 27.70 22.50 28.44
N ASN A 468 28.82 21.89 28.01
CA ASN A 468 29.92 22.56 27.33
C ASN A 468 29.90 22.40 25.79
N LEU A 469 29.02 21.55 25.23
CA LEU A 469 28.91 21.36 23.78
C LEU A 469 27.96 22.41 23.18
N ARG A 470 28.43 23.13 22.15
CA ARG A 470 27.62 24.13 21.45
C ARG A 470 26.78 23.46 20.36
N PRO A 471 25.46 23.76 20.25
CA PRO A 471 24.57 23.24 19.20
C PRO A 471 25.04 23.45 17.75
N THR A 472 25.93 24.42 17.52
CA THR A 472 26.24 24.97 16.19
C THR A 472 26.91 24.00 15.23
N ASN A 473 27.43 22.86 15.71
CA ASN A 473 28.13 21.89 14.87
C ASN A 473 27.24 20.72 14.41
N GLN A 474 25.99 20.62 14.89
CA GLN A 474 25.12 19.46 14.69
C GLN A 474 23.74 19.80 14.08
N ILE A 475 23.45 21.06 13.75
CA ILE A 475 22.16 21.42 13.12
C ILE A 475 22.21 21.01 11.65
N LYS A 476 21.65 19.84 11.33
CA LYS A 476 21.33 19.43 9.97
C LYS A 476 20.02 20.10 9.55
N GLU A 477 19.99 20.74 8.38
CA GLU A 477 18.70 21.08 7.75
C GLU A 477 17.97 19.77 7.40
N TYR A 478 16.74 19.62 7.89
CA TYR A 478 15.90 18.44 7.64
C TYR A 478 14.52 18.85 7.14
N GLN A 479 13.88 17.96 6.40
CA GLN A 479 12.48 18.02 6.01
C GLN A 479 11.70 16.97 6.80
N ASP A 480 10.38 17.13 6.95
CA ASP A 480 9.55 16.19 7.74
C ASP A 480 9.69 14.73 7.29
N LYS A 481 9.94 14.50 5.99
CA LYS A 481 10.19 13.19 5.39
C LYS A 481 11.51 12.52 5.83
N ASP A 482 12.44 13.28 6.42
CA ASP A 482 13.74 12.79 6.87
C ASP A 482 13.69 12.29 8.31
N ILE A 483 12.54 12.43 8.99
CA ILE A 483 12.34 12.01 10.38
C ILE A 483 12.10 10.50 10.43
N ILE A 484 12.92 9.81 11.23
CA ILE A 484 12.82 8.38 11.50
C ILE A 484 11.90 8.19 12.73
N PHE A 485 10.82 7.43 12.55
CA PHE A 485 9.83 7.17 13.60
C PHE A 485 9.95 5.78 14.24
N THR A 486 10.71 4.86 13.63
CA THR A 486 10.94 3.50 14.14
C THR A 486 12.37 3.06 13.87
N LEU A 487 12.90 2.20 14.74
CA LEU A 487 14.17 1.49 14.48
C LEU A 487 13.94 0.09 13.89
N ASN A 488 12.68 -0.39 13.85
CA ASN A 488 12.33 -1.74 13.37
C ASN A 488 11.96 -1.77 11.88
N LYS A 489 12.41 -2.81 11.16
CA LYS A 489 12.15 -3.02 9.72
C LYS A 489 10.76 -3.55 9.34
N THR A 490 9.90 -3.87 10.29
CA THR A 490 8.66 -4.63 9.99
C THR A 490 7.45 -3.99 10.66
N ILE A 491 6.66 -3.23 9.88
CA ILE A 491 5.45 -2.52 10.34
C ILE A 491 4.31 -3.51 10.66
N ILE A 492 4.38 -4.74 10.16
CA ILE A 492 3.36 -5.77 10.38
C ILE A 492 4.07 -7.09 10.67
N ASN A 493 4.05 -7.50 11.93
CA ASN A 493 4.31 -8.88 12.35
C ASN A 493 3.23 -9.31 13.32
#